data_AF-A0A1D1YMD8-F1
#
_entry.id   AF-A0A1D1YMD8-F1
#
_cell.length_a   1.000
_cell.length_b   1.000
_cell.length_c   1.000
_cell.angle_alpha   90.00
_cell.angle_beta   90.00
_cell.angle_gamma   90.00
#
_symmetry.space_group_name_H-M   'P 1'
#
loop_
_entity.id
_entity.type
_entity.pdbx_description
1 polymer ?
#
loop_
_entity_poly.entity_id
_entity_poly.type
_entity_poly.pdbx_seq_one_letter_code
_entity_poly.pdbx_strand_id
1 'polypeptide(L)'
;PVNAVWLSVFISFCMALTSLGSLVAFQAMVSIATIGLYIAYSMPIFLRVTLARKSFVPGPFNLGRYGILVGWVSVLWVATITVLFSLPVAYPITKDTLNYTPVAVGGLLVVTVSWWALSARYWFKGPITNLDTQ
;
A
#
# COMPACT_ATOMS: atom_id res chain seq x y z
N PRO A 1 19.86 12.90 1.27
CA PRO A 1 19.48 12.43 -0.09
C PRO A 1 18.68 13.48 -0.87
N VAL A 2 19.36 14.46 -1.46
CA VAL A 2 18.71 15.63 -2.13
C VAL A 2 18.02 15.24 -3.44
N ASN A 3 18.63 14.35 -4.23
CA ASN A 3 18.06 13.91 -5.51
C ASN A 3 16.73 13.15 -5.33
N ALA A 4 16.60 12.35 -4.27
CA ALA A 4 15.36 11.64 -3.95
C ALA A 4 14.22 12.60 -3.58
N VAL A 5 14.54 13.71 -2.90
CA VAL A 5 13.57 14.75 -2.56
C VAL A 5 13.09 15.47 -3.81
N TRP A 6 14.00 15.85 -4.72
CA TRP A 6 13.59 16.48 -5.97
C TRP A 6 12.75 15.55 -6.86
N LEU A 7 13.05 14.25 -6.87
CA LEU A 7 12.24 13.26 -7.57
C LEU A 7 10.82 13.17 -6.99
N SER A 8 10.66 13.13 -5.67
CA SER A 8 9.33 13.07 -5.04
C SER A 8 8.52 14.35 -5.28
N VAL A 9 9.17 15.51 -5.25
CA VAL A 9 8.54 16.80 -5.60
C VAL A 9 8.06 16.79 -7.06
N PHE A 10 8.90 16.35 -7.99
CA PHE A 10 8.54 16.29 -9.41
C PHE A 10 7.36 15.36 -9.67
N ILE A 11 7.36 14.15 -9.08
CA ILE A 11 6.25 13.21 -9.22
C ILE A 11 4.96 13.82 -8.64
N SER A 12 5.02 14.44 -7.46
CA SER A 12 3.86 15.07 -6.82
C SER A 12 3.28 16.21 -7.68
N PHE A 13 4.16 16.99 -8.32
CA PHE A 13 3.74 18.03 -9.27
C PHE A 13 3.03 17.44 -10.50
N CYS A 14 3.57 16.38 -11.11
CA CYS A 14 2.92 15.69 -12.22
C CYS A 14 1.55 15.12 -11.82
N MET A 15 1.41 14.55 -10.62
CA MET A 15 0.13 14.08 -10.11
C MET A 15 -0.87 15.23 -9.93
N ALA A 16 -0.44 16.37 -9.40
CA ALA A 16 -1.29 17.55 -9.24
C ALA A 16 -1.78 18.13 -10.57
N LEU A 17 -0.97 18.05 -11.63
CA LEU A 17 -1.31 18.56 -12.96
C LEU A 17 -2.55 17.88 -13.58
N THR A 18 -2.87 16.65 -13.18
CA THR A 18 -4.10 15.95 -13.61
C THR A 18 -5.39 16.69 -13.23
N SER A 19 -5.34 17.55 -12.21
CA SER A 19 -6.47 18.40 -11.81
C SER A 19 -6.91 19.39 -12.88
N LEU A 20 -6.02 19.80 -13.79
CA LEU A 20 -6.33 20.73 -14.88
C LEU A 20 -7.23 20.11 -15.95
N GLY A 21 -7.15 18.79 -16.13
CA GLY A 21 -7.92 18.08 -17.16
C GLY A 21 -9.26 17.57 -16.65
N SER A 22 -9.29 17.00 -15.43
CA SER A 22 -10.52 16.47 -14.85
C SER A 22 -10.41 16.34 -13.33
N LEU A 23 -11.44 16.81 -12.63
CA LEU A 23 -11.56 16.63 -11.18
C LEU A 23 -11.66 15.14 -10.81
N VAL A 24 -12.28 14.32 -11.68
CA VAL A 24 -12.42 12.85 -11.48
C VAL A 24 -11.05 12.18 -11.54
N ALA A 25 -10.20 12.58 -12.49
CA ALA A 25 -8.84 12.04 -12.62
C ALA A 25 -7.99 12.36 -11.39
N PHE A 26 -8.09 13.59 -10.88
CA PHE A 26 -7.39 13.99 -9.65
C PHE A 26 -7.85 13.19 -8.42
N GLN A 27 -9.17 13.02 -8.23
CA GLN A 27 -9.73 12.22 -7.14
C GLN A 27 -9.30 10.75 -7.21
N ALA A 28 -9.22 10.18 -8.41
CA ALA A 28 -8.70 8.83 -8.63
C ALA A 28 -7.22 8.72 -8.22
N MET A 29 -6.38 9.70 -8.60
CA MET A 29 -4.96 9.73 -8.23
C MET A 29 -4.74 9.80 -6.72
N VAL A 30 -5.49 10.66 -6.02
CA VAL A 30 -5.44 10.77 -4.55
C VAL A 30 -5.88 9.46 -3.89
N SER A 31 -6.93 8.82 -4.40
CA SER A 31 -7.41 7.53 -3.90
C SER A 31 -6.36 6.44 -4.07
N ILE A 32 -5.71 6.35 -5.24
CA ILE A 32 -4.63 5.39 -5.51
C ILE A 32 -3.45 5.62 -4.56
N ALA A 33 -3.02 6.87 -4.36
CA ALA A 33 -1.92 7.20 -3.45
C ALA A 33 -2.24 6.78 -2.01
N THR A 34 -3.47 7.05 -1.56
CA THR A 34 -3.96 6.73 -0.22
C THR A 34 -4.02 5.22 0.00
N ILE A 35 -4.63 4.48 -0.93
CA ILE A 35 -4.72 3.01 -0.86
C ILE A 35 -3.31 2.40 -0.92
N GLY A 36 -2.44 2.87 -1.80
CA GLY A 36 -1.07 2.39 -1.92
C GLY A 36 -0.30 2.50 -0.61
N LEU A 37 -0.42 3.64 0.07
CA LEU A 37 0.17 3.85 1.41
C LEU A 37 -0.41 2.87 2.44
N TYR A 38 -1.73 2.70 2.48
CA TYR A 38 -2.38 1.78 3.42
C TYR A 38 -1.98 0.32 3.17
N ILE A 39 -1.87 -0.12 1.91
CA ILE A 39 -1.39 -1.45 1.56
C ILE A 39 0.06 -1.63 2.04
N ALA A 40 0.93 -0.64 1.79
CA ALA A 40 2.33 -0.69 2.22
C ALA A 40 2.48 -0.83 3.74
N TYR A 41 1.64 -0.13 4.52
CA TYR A 41 1.61 -0.26 5.98
C TYR A 41 0.94 -1.54 6.48
N SER A 42 -0.05 -2.06 5.74
CA SER A 42 -0.72 -3.31 6.09
C SER A 42 0.16 -4.53 5.85
N MET A 43 1.02 -4.50 4.83
CA MET A 43 1.89 -5.63 4.46
C MET A 43 2.75 -6.17 5.64
N PRO A 44 3.52 -5.36 6.39
CA PRO A 44 4.27 -5.87 7.55
C PRO A 44 3.36 -6.36 8.68
N ILE A 45 2.17 -5.78 8.86
CA ILE A 45 1.18 -6.23 9.85
C ILE A 45 0.66 -7.62 9.44
N PHE A 46 0.34 -7.82 8.18
CA PHE A 46 -0.08 -9.09 7.63
C PHE A 46 1.00 -10.17 7.79
N LEU A 47 2.26 -9.85 7.43
CA LEU A 47 3.39 -10.77 7.61
C LEU A 47 3.64 -11.11 9.08
N ARG A 48 3.48 -10.14 10.00
CA ARG A 48 3.58 -10.36 11.44
C ARG A 48 2.54 -11.37 11.93
N VAL A 49 1.29 -11.21 11.48
CA VAL A 49 0.15 -12.02 11.93
C VAL A 49 0.15 -13.43 11.32
N THR A 50 0.69 -13.58 10.11
CA THR A 50 0.72 -14.86 9.36
C THR A 50 2.03 -15.62 9.55
N LEU A 51 3.14 -15.08 9.05
CA LEU A 51 4.43 -15.77 8.92
C LEU A 51 5.24 -15.71 10.22
N ALA A 52 5.30 -14.53 10.86
CA ALA A 52 6.14 -14.33 12.04
C ALA A 52 5.46 -14.71 13.36
N ARG A 53 4.24 -15.27 13.35
CA ARG A 53 3.44 -15.51 14.56
C ARG A 53 4.18 -16.29 15.66
N LYS A 54 5.04 -17.24 15.27
CA LYS A 54 5.83 -18.08 16.19
C LYS A 54 7.30 -17.63 16.35
N SER A 55 7.80 -16.81 15.43
CA SER A 55 9.21 -16.36 15.39
C SER A 55 9.39 -14.91 15.87
N PHE A 56 8.30 -14.22 16.21
CA PHE A 56 8.33 -12.83 16.62
C PHE A 56 8.88 -12.69 18.04
N VAL A 57 10.01 -12.00 18.15
CA VAL A 57 10.59 -11.62 19.45
C VAL A 57 9.87 -10.35 19.93
N PRO A 58 9.15 -10.39 21.05
CA PRO A 58 8.45 -9.22 21.57
C PRO A 58 9.44 -8.17 22.07
N GLY A 59 9.22 -6.91 21.68
CA GLY A 59 9.93 -5.76 22.25
C GLY A 59 9.44 -5.41 23.67
N PRO A 60 10.02 -4.37 24.30
CA PRO A 60 9.66 -3.94 25.66
C PRO A 60 8.19 -3.57 25.82
N PHE A 61 7.51 -3.21 24.72
CA PHE A 61 6.06 -3.08 24.65
C PHE A 61 5.48 -4.16 23.74
N ASN A 62 4.61 -5.01 24.29
CA ASN A 62 3.92 -6.07 23.55
C ASN A 62 2.47 -6.22 24.01
N LEU A 63 1.54 -6.19 23.06
CA LEU A 63 0.10 -6.42 23.32
C LEU A 63 -0.25 -7.91 23.55
N GLY A 64 0.74 -8.80 23.49
CA GLY A 64 0.54 -10.25 23.65
C GLY A 64 -0.48 -10.80 22.65
N ARG A 65 -1.47 -11.55 23.16
CA ARG A 65 -2.54 -12.14 22.34
C ARG A 65 -3.40 -11.12 21.59
N TYR A 66 -3.56 -9.91 22.13
CA TYR A 66 -4.36 -8.85 21.50
C TYR A 66 -3.67 -8.27 20.26
N GLY A 67 -2.33 -8.38 20.17
CA GLY A 67 -1.59 -7.92 18.99
C GLY A 67 -1.96 -8.66 17.71
N ILE A 68 -2.34 -9.94 17.81
CA ILE A 68 -2.79 -10.75 16.66
C ILE A 68 -4.20 -10.33 16.24
N LEU A 69 -5.12 -10.12 17.20
CA LEU A 69 -6.48 -9.68 16.93
C LEU A 69 -6.50 -8.31 16.26
N VAL A 70 -5.79 -7.34 16.85
CA VAL A 70 -5.66 -5.98 16.30
C VAL A 70 -5.03 -6.03 14.90
N GLY A 71 -4.01 -6.87 14.69
CA GLY A 71 -3.39 -7.03 13.37
C GLY A 71 -4.37 -7.54 12.30
N TRP A 72 -5.20 -8.54 12.61
CA TRP A 72 -6.25 -9.00 11.70
C TRP A 72 -7.30 -7.93 11.41
N VAL A 73 -7.73 -7.19 12.44
CA VAL A 73 -8.67 -6.07 12.29
C VAL A 73 -8.08 -5.00 11.38
N SER A 74 -6.80 -4.66 11.53
CA SER A 74 -6.12 -3.69 10.66
C SER A 74 -6.06 -4.16 9.21
N VAL A 75 -5.71 -5.42 8.96
CA VAL A 75 -5.66 -5.97 7.59
C VAL A 75 -7.05 -5.98 6.95
N LEU A 76 -8.06 -6.43 7.68
CA LEU A 76 -9.45 -6.44 7.21
C LEU A 76 -9.95 -5.03 6.92
N TRP A 77 -9.64 -4.06 7.79
CA TRP A 77 -9.98 -2.67 7.58
C TRP A 77 -9.36 -2.10 6.30
N VAL A 78 -8.07 -2.39 6.05
CA VAL A 78 -7.38 -1.97 4.83
C VAL A 78 -8.01 -2.59 3.58
N ALA A 79 -8.43 -3.85 3.64
CA ALA A 79 -9.19 -4.48 2.55
C ALA A 79 -10.54 -3.78 2.32
N THR A 80 -11.28 -3.47 3.40
CA THR A 80 -12.56 -2.77 3.33
C THR A 80 -12.43 -1.38 2.70
N ILE A 81 -11.49 -0.55 3.17
CA ILE A 81 -11.29 0.80 2.59
C ILE A 81 -10.87 0.71 1.12
N THR A 82 -10.06 -0.29 0.73
CA THR A 82 -9.67 -0.48 -0.67
C THR A 82 -10.89 -0.69 -1.56
N VAL A 83 -11.88 -1.48 -1.10
CA VAL A 83 -13.15 -1.66 -1.81
C VAL A 83 -13.97 -0.37 -1.82
N LEU A 84 -14.09 0.31 -0.68
CA LEU A 84 -14.88 1.55 -0.59
C LEU A 84 -14.33 2.67 -1.49
N PHE A 85 -13.02 2.88 -1.51
CA PHE A 85 -12.38 3.87 -2.38
C PHE A 85 -12.37 3.44 -3.86
N SER A 86 -12.71 2.19 -4.16
CA SER A 86 -12.89 1.70 -5.52
C SER A 86 -14.31 1.94 -6.07
N LEU A 87 -15.26 2.32 -5.22
CA LEU A 87 -16.63 2.63 -5.65
C LEU A 87 -16.71 3.97 -6.38
N PRO A 88 -17.67 4.14 -7.31
CA PRO A 88 -17.91 5.39 -7.99
C PRO A 88 -18.41 6.45 -7.01
N VAL A 89 -17.85 7.66 -7.09
CA VAL A 89 -18.13 8.78 -6.18
C VAL A 89 -19.37 9.56 -6.63
N ALA A 90 -19.82 9.40 -7.88
CA ALA A 90 -20.93 10.14 -8.46
C ALA A 90 -21.84 9.25 -9.34
N TYR A 91 -23.12 9.59 -9.39
CA TYR A 91 -24.13 9.02 -10.28
C TYR A 91 -24.69 10.14 -11.18
N PRO A 92 -24.94 9.91 -12.48
CA PRO A 92 -24.86 8.66 -13.23
C PRO A 92 -23.43 8.21 -13.60
N ILE A 93 -23.24 6.90 -13.72
CA ILE A 93 -21.95 6.26 -14.06
C ILE A 93 -21.77 6.27 -15.57
N THR A 94 -20.92 7.17 -16.08
CA THR A 94 -20.47 7.25 -17.47
C THR A 94 -18.97 6.96 -17.54
N LYS A 95 -18.41 6.78 -18.75
CA LYS A 95 -16.96 6.54 -18.93
C LYS A 95 -16.09 7.66 -18.31
N ASP A 96 -16.65 8.87 -18.21
CA ASP A 96 -15.97 10.05 -17.67
C ASP A 96 -16.10 10.18 -16.14
N THR A 97 -17.08 9.49 -15.52
CA THR A 97 -17.32 9.52 -14.06
C THR A 97 -16.92 8.23 -13.34
N LEU A 98 -16.50 7.19 -14.08
CA LEU A 98 -16.06 5.92 -13.51
C LEU A 98 -14.76 6.12 -12.72
N ASN A 99 -14.74 5.62 -11.49
CA ASN A 99 -13.55 5.62 -10.66
C ASN A 99 -12.60 4.53 -11.15
N TYR A 100 -11.46 4.91 -11.77
CA TYR A 100 -10.45 3.98 -12.31
C TYR A 100 -9.50 3.39 -11.25
N THR A 101 -9.68 3.77 -9.97
CA THR A 101 -8.87 3.30 -8.85
C THR A 101 -8.72 1.77 -8.75
N PRO A 102 -9.78 0.94 -8.84
CA PRO A 102 -9.62 -0.51 -8.72
C PRO A 102 -8.79 -1.14 -9.85
N VAL A 103 -8.87 -0.58 -11.06
CA VAL A 103 -8.06 -1.04 -12.20
C VAL A 103 -6.58 -0.74 -11.95
N ALA A 104 -6.27 0.46 -11.46
CA ALA A 104 -4.91 0.85 -11.13
C ALA A 104 -4.33 0.03 -9.97
N VAL A 105 -5.10 -0.17 -8.90
CA VAL A 105 -4.69 -0.96 -7.73
C VAL A 105 -4.50 -2.43 -8.11
N GLY A 106 -5.45 -3.02 -8.84
CA GLY A 106 -5.35 -4.40 -9.33
C GLY A 106 -4.16 -4.59 -10.27
N GLY A 107 -3.94 -3.66 -11.20
CA GLY A 107 -2.78 -3.68 -12.09
C GLY A 107 -1.46 -3.61 -11.33
N LEU A 108 -1.35 -2.71 -10.34
CA LEU A 108 -0.16 -2.58 -9.50
C LEU A 108 0.13 -3.87 -8.71
N LEU A 109 -0.91 -4.49 -8.13
CA LEU A 109 -0.77 -5.76 -7.41
C LEU A 109 -0.27 -6.87 -8.34
N VAL A 110 -0.85 -7.00 -9.55
CA VAL A 110 -0.42 -7.99 -10.54
C VAL A 110 1.03 -7.77 -10.94
N VAL A 111 1.43 -6.53 -11.24
CA VAL A 111 2.83 -6.20 -11.58
C VAL A 111 3.77 -6.53 -10.44
N THR A 112 3.42 -6.17 -9.20
CA THR A 112 4.26 -6.40 -8.02
C THR A 112 4.43 -7.89 -7.72
N VAL A 113 3.33 -8.65 -7.75
CA VAL A 113 3.35 -10.11 -7.53
C VAL A 113 4.11 -10.82 -8.65
N SER A 114 3.90 -10.40 -9.91
CA SER A 114 4.61 -10.97 -11.06
C SER A 114 6.12 -10.69 -10.96
N TRP A 115 6.51 -9.46 -10.64
CA TRP A 115 7.91 -9.10 -10.42
C TRP A 115 8.55 -9.93 -9.31
N TRP A 116 7.83 -10.13 -8.20
CA TRP A 116 8.29 -10.97 -7.10
C TRP A 116 8.48 -12.42 -7.53
N ALA A 117 7.49 -13.01 -8.21
CA ALA A 117 7.51 -14.39 -8.65
C ALA A 117 8.59 -14.67 -9.71
N LEU A 118 8.79 -13.73 -10.64
CA LEU A 118 9.69 -13.89 -11.78
C LEU A 118 11.14 -13.54 -11.47
N SER A 119 11.40 -12.56 -10.60
CA SER A 119 12.76 -12.03 -10.40
C SER A 119 13.09 -11.82 -8.92
N ALA A 120 12.34 -10.99 -8.21
CA ALA A 120 12.78 -10.47 -6.91
C ALA A 120 13.07 -11.57 -5.88
N ARG A 121 12.32 -12.68 -5.89
CA ARG A 121 12.53 -13.79 -4.94
C ARG A 121 13.91 -14.46 -5.04
N TYR A 122 14.63 -14.31 -6.16
CA TYR A 122 15.92 -14.97 -6.37
C TYR A 122 17.12 -14.14 -5.90
N TRP A 123 16.98 -12.80 -5.81
CA TRP A 123 18.09 -11.89 -5.48
C TRP A 123 17.82 -11.01 -4.26
N PHE A 124 16.58 -10.96 -3.76
CA PHE A 124 16.24 -10.19 -2.57
C PHE A 124 16.91 -10.79 -1.32
N LYS A 125 17.92 -10.09 -0.79
CA LYS A 125 18.47 -10.36 0.54
C LYS A 125 17.67 -9.56 1.56
N GLY A 126 17.14 -10.26 2.57
CA GLY A 126 16.38 -9.63 3.65
C GLY A 126 17.21 -8.57 4.40
N PRO A 127 16.55 -7.72 5.21
CA PRO A 127 17.23 -6.69 5.97
C PRO A 127 18.30 -7.31 6.89
N ILE A 128 19.53 -6.84 6.75
CA ILE A 128 20.65 -7.16 7.63
C ILE A 128 20.47 -6.42 8.96
N THR A 129 20.45 -7.18 10.06
CA THR A 129 20.39 -6.63 11.42
C THR A 129 21.67 -5.85 11.71
N ASN A 130 21.54 -4.54 11.95
CA ASN A 130 22.66 -3.66 12.38
C ASN A 130 22.83 -3.63 13.90
N LEU A 131 22.31 -4.63 14.61
CA LEU A 131 22.48 -4.77 16.05
C LEU A 131 23.60 -5.80 16.26
N ASP A 132 24.75 -5.34 16.75
CA ASP A 132 25.80 -6.22 17.22
C ASP A 132 25.19 -7.11 18.31
N THR A 133 25.18 -8.41 18.07
CA THR A 133 24.76 -9.37 19.09
C THR A 133 25.90 -9.42 20.10
N GLN A 134 25.75 -8.67 21.20
CA GLN A 134 26.65 -8.74 22.37
C GLN A 134 26.59 -10.13 22.98
#